data_AF-A0A2E3UQI5-F1
#
_entry.id   AF-A0A2E3UQI5-F1
#
_cell.length_a   1.000
_cell.length_b   1.000
_cell.length_c   1.000
_cell.angle_alpha   90.00
_cell.angle_beta   90.00
_cell.angle_gamma   90.00
#
_symmetry.space_group_name_H-M   'P 1'
#
loop_
_entity.id
_entity.type
_entity.pdbx_description
1 polymer ?
#
loop_
_entity_poly.entity_id
_entity_poly.type
_entity_poly.pdbx_seq_one_letter_code
_entity_poly.pdbx_strand_id
1 'polypeptide(L)' 'MKNGLLISKDGYLAMAKDMKFPFDLDISSLDTGSITNILNDIEQLLPLMESEGDLSRLLSVKAFFEKELKVASRLH' A
#
# COMPACT_ATOMS: atom_id res chain seq x y z
N MET A 1 -41.06 -7.19 14.92
CA MET A 1 -40.00 -6.72 15.82
C MET A 1 -38.84 -6.24 14.95
N LYS A 2 -38.32 -5.05 15.21
CA LYS A 2 -37.43 -4.28 14.33
C LYS A 2 -36.06 -4.98 14.18
N ASN A 3 -35.57 -5.11 12.95
CA ASN A 3 -34.20 -5.52 12.65
C ASN A 3 -33.25 -4.45 13.21
N GLY A 4 -32.57 -4.78 14.31
CA GLY A 4 -31.64 -3.90 14.99
C GLY A 4 -30.33 -3.76 14.21
N LEU A 5 -30.18 -2.61 13.57
CA LEU A 5 -28.90 -2.11 13.08
C LEU A 5 -27.94 -1.97 14.28
N LEU A 6 -26.92 -2.84 14.35
CA LEU A 6 -25.85 -2.74 15.34
C LEU A 6 -24.90 -1.60 14.93
N ILE A 7 -25.19 -0.39 15.41
CA ILE A 7 -24.28 0.76 15.30
C ILE A 7 -23.34 0.71 16.51
N SER A 8 -22.09 0.33 16.30
CA SER A 8 -21.04 0.53 17.31
C SER A 8 -20.76 2.02 17.47
N LYS A 9 -20.57 2.49 18.70
CA LYS A 9 -20.45 3.92 19.05
C LYS A 9 -19.12 4.56 18.65
N ASP A 10 -18.18 3.79 18.14
CA ASP A 10 -16.92 4.32 17.63
C ASP A 10 -16.98 4.38 16.10
N GLY A 11 -17.14 5.59 15.59
CA GLY A 11 -17.15 5.89 14.17
C GLY A 11 -15.87 5.45 13.48
N TYR A 12 -16.01 5.22 12.17
CA TYR A 12 -15.04 4.68 11.21
C TYR A 12 -14.91 3.15 11.25
N LEU A 13 -15.58 2.51 10.29
CA LEU A 13 -15.22 1.17 9.83
C LEU A 13 -13.71 1.15 9.54
N ALA A 14 -12.95 0.55 10.45
CA ALA A 14 -11.58 0.13 10.23
C ALA A 14 -11.58 -1.05 9.24
N MET A 15 -11.91 -0.77 7.98
CA MET A 15 -11.62 -1.66 6.84
C MET A 15 -10.25 -1.30 6.24
N ALA A 16 -9.26 -1.06 7.09
CA ALA A 16 -7.85 -1.04 6.74
C ALA A 16 -7.15 -2.34 7.19
N LYS A 17 -7.92 -3.34 7.65
CA LYS A 17 -7.42 -4.66 7.99
C LYS A 17 -7.53 -5.53 6.75
N ASP A 18 -6.38 -5.82 6.16
CA ASP A 18 -6.16 -6.85 5.14
C ASP A 18 -6.59 -6.53 3.70
N MET A 19 -6.25 -5.33 3.21
CA MET A 19 -5.93 -5.24 1.77
C MET A 19 -4.62 -5.97 1.53
N LYS A 20 -4.70 -7.30 1.42
CA LYS A 20 -3.63 -8.12 0.86
C LYS A 20 -3.43 -7.59 -0.56
N PHE A 21 -2.24 -7.07 -0.81
CA PHE A 21 -1.84 -6.54 -2.10
C PHE A 21 -2.26 -7.54 -3.21
N PRO A 22 -2.97 -7.11 -4.26
CA PRO A 22 -3.75 -8.02 -5.11
C PRO A 22 -2.92 -8.87 -6.08
N PHE A 23 -1.62 -8.98 -5.85
CA PHE A 23 -0.70 -9.75 -6.67
C PHE A 23 0.33 -10.45 -5.79
N ASP A 24 0.46 -11.77 -5.97
CA ASP A 24 1.63 -12.53 -5.51
C ASP A 24 2.82 -12.14 -6.41
N LEU A 25 3.37 -10.94 -6.19
CA LEU A 25 4.59 -10.50 -6.84
C LEU A 25 5.77 -11.00 -6.01
N ASP A 26 6.46 -12.01 -6.54
CA ASP A 26 7.72 -12.45 -5.97
C ASP A 26 8.79 -11.39 -6.21
N ILE A 27 9.11 -10.67 -5.15
CA ILE A 27 10.10 -9.60 -5.13
C ILE A 27 11.42 -10.05 -4.51
N SER A 28 11.57 -11.33 -4.15
CA SER A 28 12.78 -11.85 -3.51
C SER A 28 14.04 -11.72 -4.37
N SER A 29 13.88 -11.60 -5.69
CA SER A 29 14.97 -11.42 -6.64
C SER A 29 15.26 -9.95 -7.01
N LEU A 30 14.49 -8.98 -6.50
CA LEU A 30 14.72 -7.57 -6.79
C LEU A 30 15.90 -7.04 -5.98
N ASP A 31 16.86 -6.45 -6.66
CA ASP A 31 17.96 -5.73 -6.03
C ASP A 31 17.51 -4.35 -5.53
N THR A 32 18.32 -3.77 -4.63
CA THR A 32 18.10 -2.44 -4.06
C THR A 32 17.90 -1.36 -5.13
N GLY A 33 18.64 -1.42 -6.25
CA GLY A 33 18.52 -0.45 -7.35
C GLY A 33 17.16 -0.55 -8.03
N SER A 34 16.70 -1.77 -8.32
CA SER A 34 15.38 -2.00 -8.89
C SER A 34 14.25 -1.52 -7.96
N ILE A 35 14.34 -1.76 -6.65
CA ILE A 35 13.36 -1.24 -5.67
C ILE A 35 13.34 0.30 -5.67
N THR A 36 14.52 0.92 -5.72
CA THR A 36 14.65 2.39 -5.73
C THR A 36 14.07 3.01 -7.00
N ASN A 37 14.28 2.37 -8.16
CA ASN A 37 13.69 2.81 -9.43
C ASN A 37 12.16 2.76 -9.40
N ILE A 38 11.58 1.65 -8.89
CA ILE A 38 10.13 1.52 -8.75
C ILE A 38 9.57 2.63 -7.84
N LEU A 39 10.24 2.92 -6.72
CA LEU A 39 9.83 4.01 -5.81
C LEU A 39 9.87 5.37 -6.51
N ASN A 40 10.92 5.65 -7.29
CA ASN A 40 11.02 6.88 -8.05
C ASN A 40 9.90 7.01 -9.10
N ASP A 41 9.59 5.93 -9.82
CA ASP A 41 8.49 5.93 -10.80
C ASP A 41 7.13 6.19 -10.13
N ILE A 42 6.90 5.60 -8.95
CA ILE A 42 5.69 5.88 -8.15
C ILE A 42 5.63 7.36 -7.76
N GLU A 43 6.73 7.95 -7.30
CA GLU A 43 6.76 9.37 -6.91
C GLU A 43 6.47 10.31 -8.07
N GLN A 44 6.90 9.96 -9.29
CA GLN A 44 6.56 10.71 -10.50
C GLN A 44 5.07 10.59 -10.88
N LEU A 45 4.44 9.45 -10.59
CA LEU A 45 3.03 9.19 -10.88
C LEU A 45 2.07 9.81 -9.86
N LEU A 46 2.46 9.92 -8.58
CA LEU A 46 1.63 10.48 -7.51
C LEU A 46 0.96 11.83 -7.86
N PRO A 47 1.67 12.85 -8.36
CA PRO A 47 1.06 14.14 -8.67
C PRO A 47 0.11 14.10 -9.89
N LEU A 48 0.11 13.01 -10.65
CA LEU A 48 -0.77 12.80 -11.80
C LEU A 48 -2.06 12.05 -11.42
N MET A 49 -2.22 11.64 -10.16
CA MET A 49 -3.40 10.91 -9.70
C MET A 49 -4.56 11.86 -9.41
N GLU A 50 -5.64 11.71 -10.17
CA GLU A 50 -6.88 12.48 -9.98
C GLU A 50 -7.90 11.75 -9.08
N SER A 51 -7.79 10.43 -8.99
CA SER A 51 -8.72 9.56 -8.25
C SER A 51 -8.18 9.24 -6.86
N GLU A 52 -8.93 9.59 -5.81
CA GLU A 52 -8.57 9.28 -4.42
C GLU A 52 -8.37 7.77 -4.19
N GLY A 53 -9.17 6.93 -4.87
CA GLY A 53 -9.08 5.48 -4.76
C GLY A 53 -7.80 4.92 -5.40
N ASP A 54 -7.39 5.47 -6.54
CA ASP A 54 -6.15 5.05 -7.22
C ASP A 54 -4.91 5.60 -6.50
N LEU A 55 -5.00 6.84 -5.98
CA LEU A 55 -3.99 7.42 -5.11
C LEU A 55 -3.77 6.57 -3.86
N SER A 56 -4.83 6.16 -3.17
CA SER A 56 -4.75 5.31 -1.97
C SER A 56 -4.10 3.95 -2.28
N ARG A 57 -4.43 3.35 -3.43
CA ARG A 57 -3.77 2.12 -3.89
C ARG A 57 -2.29 2.35 -4.19
N LEU A 58 -1.94 3.42 -4.91
CA LEU A 58 -0.56 3.74 -5.26
C LEU A 58 0.30 4.04 -4.03
N LEU A 59 -0.25 4.71 -3.01
CA LEU A 59 0.42 4.92 -1.73
C LEU A 59 0.65 3.60 -0.98
N SER A 60 -0.28 2.66 -1.07
CA SER A 60 -0.11 1.31 -0.48
C SER A 60 1.01 0.53 -1.17
N VAL A 61 1.12 0.63 -2.50
CA VAL A 61 2.24 0.08 -3.29
C VAL A 61 3.56 0.72 -2.83
N LYS A 62 3.59 2.05 -2.69
CA LYS A 62 4.78 2.79 -2.25
C LYS A 62 5.26 2.30 -0.88
N ALA A 63 4.36 2.25 0.09
CA ALA A 63 4.67 1.84 1.46
C ALA A 63 5.22 0.41 1.54
N PHE A 64 4.75 -0.48 0.66
CA PHE A 64 5.29 -1.84 0.54
C PHE A 64 6.76 -1.80 0.10
N PHE A 65 7.07 -1.15 -1.03
CA PHE A 65 8.46 -1.08 -1.52
C PHE A 65 9.41 -0.31 -0.59
N GLU A 66 8.93 0.71 0.12
CA GLU A 66 9.73 1.42 1.14
C GLU A 66 10.10 0.50 2.32
N LYS A 67 9.21 -0.43 2.69
CA LYS A 67 9.49 -1.43 3.73
C LYS A 67 10.54 -2.42 3.26
N GLU A 68 10.43 -2.90 2.02
CA GLU A 68 11.39 -3.83 1.43
C GLU A 68 12.78 -3.19 1.26
N LEU A 69 12.83 -1.92 0.86
CA LEU A 69 14.09 -1.17 0.78
C LEU A 69 14.79 -1.06 2.15
N LYS A 70 14.01 -0.87 3.23
CA LYS A 70 14.54 -0.86 4.62
C LYS A 70 15.02 -2.22 5.08
N VAL A 71 14.51 -3.32 4.53
CA VAL A 71 15.00 -4.67 4.82
C VAL A 71 16.30 -4.92 4.05
N ALA A 72 16.32 -4.60 2.75
CA ALA A 72 17.50 -4.72 1.90
C ALA A 72 18.68 -3.89 2.42
N SER A 73 18.44 -2.65 2.87
CA SER A 73 19.50 -1.77 3.40
C SER A 73 20.09 -2.22 4.73
N ARG A 74 19.42 -3.11 5.47
CA ARG A 74 19.95 -3.70 6.72
C ARG A 74 20.83 -4.93 6.47
N LEU A 75 20.77 -5.50 5.28
CA LEU A 75 21.53 -6.69 4.89
C LEU A 75 22.87 -6.34 4.21
N HIS A 76 23.17 -5.05 4.04
CA HIS A 76 24.38 -4.52 3.40
C HIS A 76 25.34 -3.88 4.40
#